data_AF-A0A3B4AS84-F1
#
_entry.id   AF-A0A3B4AS84-F1
#
_cell.length_a   1.000
_cell.length_b   1.000
_cell.length_c   1.000
_cell.angle_alpha   90.00
_cell.angle_beta   90.00
_cell.angle_gamma   90.00
#
_symmetry.space_group_name_H-M   'P 1'
#
loop_
_entity.id
_entity.type
_entity.pdbx_description
1 polymer ?
#
loop_
_entity_poly.entity_id
_entity_poly.type
_entity_poly.pdbx_seq_one_letter_code
_entity_poly.pdbx_strand_id
1 'polypeptide(L)'
;LPITDYRTRWSGIRKSDLYGAMPYDQARKEILKLLVGKVLIGHAIHNDLRVLNYNHPKALIRDTSRIPLLNAKAGFPEHQPASLKRLTKAIFNQDIQTGRKGHSSVEDAKATMELYKVIEVEWERKMASTALVKTFHRLFKSLLQFWSDHWWTLPYIDLKGGANYTETNTSVVYSFCLLARSNELH
;
A
#
# COMPACT_ATOMS: atom_id res chain seq x y z
N LEU A 1 -1.86 -4.73 26.18
CA LEU A 1 -2.75 -5.87 26.48
C LEU A 1 -2.20 -7.12 25.79
N PRO A 2 -2.39 -8.33 26.35
CA PRO A 2 -2.02 -9.57 25.68
C PRO A 2 -2.87 -9.80 24.42
N ILE A 3 -2.33 -10.52 23.43
CA ILE A 3 -3.05 -10.88 22.19
C ILE A 3 -4.18 -11.86 22.52
N THR A 4 -5.39 -11.52 22.11
CA THR A 4 -6.60 -12.34 22.35
C THR A 4 -6.95 -13.23 21.16
N ASP A 5 -6.65 -12.81 19.92
CA ASP A 5 -6.86 -13.60 18.70
C ASP A 5 -5.82 -13.24 17.62
N TYR A 6 -5.16 -14.26 17.06
CA TYR A 6 -4.16 -14.12 15.99
C TYR A 6 -4.79 -14.02 14.59
N ARG A 7 -6.08 -14.37 14.47
CA ARG A 7 -6.83 -14.38 13.21
C ARG A 7 -6.12 -15.17 12.11
N THR A 8 -5.45 -16.28 12.46
CA THR A 8 -4.54 -17.05 11.58
C THR A 8 -5.15 -17.41 10.24
N ARG A 9 -6.46 -17.71 10.19
CA ARG A 9 -7.19 -17.99 8.94
C ARG A 9 -7.12 -16.85 7.92
N TRP A 10 -6.97 -15.61 8.36
CA TRP A 10 -6.88 -14.44 7.49
C TRP A 10 -5.47 -13.87 7.46
N SER A 11 -4.79 -13.79 8.61
CA SER A 11 -3.47 -13.14 8.73
C SER A 11 -2.30 -14.03 8.34
N GLY A 12 -2.47 -15.36 8.39
CA GLY A 12 -1.35 -16.30 8.29
C GLY A 12 -0.47 -16.38 9.54
N ILE A 13 -0.70 -15.52 10.55
CA ILE A 13 0.14 -15.38 11.75
C ILE A 13 -0.20 -16.47 12.77
N ARG A 14 0.84 -17.11 13.30
CA ARG A 14 0.80 -18.06 14.41
C ARG A 14 1.47 -17.47 15.64
N LYS A 15 1.18 -18.03 16.82
CA LYS A 15 1.85 -17.66 18.06
C LYS A 15 3.38 -17.77 17.98
N SER A 16 3.88 -18.79 17.27
CA SER A 16 5.32 -18.98 17.01
C SER A 16 5.96 -17.83 16.25
N ASP A 17 5.22 -17.20 15.34
CA ASP A 17 5.75 -16.16 14.45
C ASP A 17 6.00 -14.84 15.20
N LEU A 18 5.42 -14.70 16.40
CA LEU A 18 5.62 -13.55 17.27
C LEU A 18 6.77 -13.76 18.26
N TYR A 19 7.36 -14.95 18.33
CA TYR A 19 8.49 -15.20 19.21
C TYR A 19 9.73 -14.46 18.67
N GLY A 20 10.23 -13.49 19.43
CA GLY A 20 11.35 -12.64 18.99
C GLY A 20 10.99 -11.69 17.84
N ALA A 21 9.71 -11.52 17.52
CA ALA A 21 9.29 -10.60 16.48
C ALA A 21 9.57 -9.14 16.87
N MET A 22 9.75 -8.31 15.85
CA MET A 22 9.95 -6.88 16.04
C MET A 22 8.75 -6.26 16.79
N PRO A 23 8.98 -5.47 17.85
CA PRO A 23 7.92 -4.76 18.55
C PRO A 23 7.14 -3.85 17.60
N TYR A 24 5.83 -3.74 17.84
CA TYR A 24 4.93 -2.95 16.99
C TYR A 24 5.43 -1.52 16.76
N ASP A 25 5.88 -0.81 17.80
CA ASP A 25 6.32 0.58 17.67
C ASP A 25 7.54 0.75 16.77
N GLN A 26 8.46 -0.23 16.82
CA GLN A 26 9.64 -0.25 15.96
C GLN A 26 9.25 -0.54 14.51
N ALA A 27 8.44 -1.58 14.30
CA ALA A 27 7.94 -1.93 12.97
C ALA A 27 7.13 -0.79 12.34
N ARG A 28 6.25 -0.16 13.11
CA ARG A 28 5.49 1.02 12.70
C ARG A 28 6.43 2.14 12.30
N LYS A 29 7.45 2.46 13.09
CA LYS A 29 8.42 3.52 12.77
C LYS A 29 9.12 3.25 11.43
N GLU A 30 9.56 2.02 11.19
CA GLU A 30 10.19 1.66 9.91
C GLU A 30 9.21 1.73 8.74
N ILE A 31 7.98 1.24 8.92
CA ILE A 31 6.93 1.35 7.89
C ILE A 31 6.65 2.82 7.54
N LEU A 32 6.48 3.68 8.55
CA LEU A 32 6.16 5.09 8.31
C LEU A 32 7.28 5.81 7.56
N LYS A 33 8.55 5.52 7.85
CA LYS A 33 9.70 6.05 7.09
C LYS A 33 9.60 5.68 5.61
N LEU A 34 9.21 4.44 5.30
CA LEU A 34 9.06 3.97 3.92
C LEU A 34 7.89 4.62 3.18
N LEU A 35 6.84 5.02 3.91
CA LEU A 35 5.63 5.63 3.33
C LEU A 35 5.80 7.12 3.01
N VAL A 36 6.76 7.82 3.62
CA VAL A 36 6.92 9.28 3.44
C VAL A 36 7.18 9.61 1.97
N GLY A 37 6.31 10.45 1.41
CA GLY A 37 6.47 10.98 0.06
C GLY A 37 6.21 9.99 -1.07
N LYS A 38 5.72 8.78 -0.77
CA LYS A 38 5.45 7.74 -1.76
C LYS A 38 3.97 7.70 -2.15
N VAL A 39 3.69 7.25 -3.36
CA VAL A 39 2.32 6.86 -3.75
C VAL A 39 2.04 5.49 -3.15
N LEU A 40 0.97 5.40 -2.39
CA LEU A 40 0.57 4.20 -1.69
C LEU A 40 -0.57 3.49 -2.43
N ILE A 41 -0.24 2.34 -3.01
CA ILE A 41 -1.17 1.47 -3.75
C ILE A 41 -1.61 0.34 -2.83
N GLY A 42 -2.92 0.11 -2.72
CA GLY A 42 -3.48 -0.91 -1.84
C GLY A 42 -4.89 -1.35 -2.24
N HIS A 43 -5.44 -2.29 -1.48
CA HIS A 43 -6.79 -2.79 -1.65
C HIS A 43 -7.54 -2.70 -0.33
N ALA A 44 -8.53 -1.80 -0.25
CA ALA A 44 -9.22 -1.43 0.99
C ALA A 44 -8.24 -0.91 2.08
N ILE A 45 -7.34 -0.03 1.65
CA ILE A 45 -6.12 0.34 2.39
C ILE A 45 -6.37 1.13 3.68
N HIS A 46 -7.56 1.71 3.80
CA HIS A 46 -8.00 2.39 5.01
C HIS A 46 -7.95 1.49 6.25
N ASN A 47 -8.10 0.17 6.08
CA ASN A 47 -7.99 -0.79 7.17
C ASN A 47 -6.55 -0.85 7.71
N ASP A 48 -5.56 -0.94 6.83
CA ASP A 48 -4.15 -1.02 7.20
C ASP A 48 -3.66 0.31 7.81
N LEU A 49 -4.05 1.43 7.21
CA LEU A 49 -3.72 2.79 7.69
C LEU A 49 -4.31 3.08 9.08
N ARG A 50 -5.53 2.58 9.36
CA ARG A 50 -6.14 2.71 10.68
C ARG A 50 -5.30 2.05 11.75
N VAL A 51 -4.84 0.82 11.51
CA VAL A 51 -4.07 0.11 12.53
C VAL A 51 -2.67 0.68 12.66
N LEU A 52 -2.06 1.18 11.59
CA LEU A 52 -0.83 1.99 11.67
C LEU A 52 -1.05 3.35 12.37
N ASN A 53 -2.29 3.74 12.67
CA ASN A 53 -2.65 5.07 13.16
C ASN A 53 -1.95 6.17 12.34
N TYR A 54 -2.13 6.12 11.01
CA TYR A 54 -1.43 6.98 10.06
C TYR A 54 -2.35 7.46 8.96
N ASN A 55 -2.34 8.77 8.73
CA ASN A 55 -3.12 9.41 7.67
C ASN A 55 -2.21 9.72 6.49
N HIS A 56 -2.23 8.86 5.47
CA HIS A 56 -1.50 9.11 4.24
C HIS A 56 -2.24 10.16 3.37
N PRO A 57 -1.55 11.10 2.69
CA PRO A 57 -2.20 12.10 1.85
C PRO A 57 -3.10 11.47 0.78
N LYS A 58 -4.37 11.87 0.74
CA LYS A 58 -5.37 11.29 -0.20
C LYS A 58 -4.93 11.34 -1.66
N ALA A 59 -4.21 12.40 -2.05
CA ALA A 59 -3.67 12.57 -3.40
C ALA A 59 -2.63 11.50 -3.79
N LEU A 60 -1.97 10.89 -2.80
CA LEU A 60 -0.98 9.84 -2.96
C LEU A 60 -1.54 8.44 -2.72
N ILE A 61 -2.84 8.27 -2.46
CA ILE A 61 -3.47 6.95 -2.30
C ILE A 61 -4.03 6.45 -3.63
N ARG A 62 -3.83 5.16 -3.90
CA ARG A 62 -4.47 4.40 -4.99
C ARG A 62 -5.13 3.16 -4.41
N ASP A 63 -6.40 3.28 -4.00
CA ASP A 63 -7.18 2.17 -3.46
C ASP A 63 -7.94 1.43 -4.56
N THR A 64 -7.46 0.24 -4.90
CA THR A 64 -8.00 -0.61 -5.98
C THR A 64 -9.36 -1.22 -5.66
N SER A 65 -9.83 -1.19 -4.41
CA SER A 65 -11.09 -1.85 -4.01
C SER A 65 -12.35 -1.13 -4.45
N ARG A 66 -12.25 0.17 -4.77
CA ARG A 66 -13.41 1.04 -5.07
C ARG A 66 -13.28 1.80 -6.37
N ILE A 67 -12.28 1.49 -7.19
CA ILE A 67 -12.03 2.23 -8.44
C ILE A 67 -12.93 1.69 -9.57
N PRO A 68 -13.82 2.53 -10.18
CA PRO A 68 -14.72 2.10 -11.24
C PRO A 68 -14.01 1.46 -12.45
N LEU A 69 -12.79 1.92 -12.76
CA LEU A 69 -11.99 1.43 -13.88
C LEU A 69 -11.71 -0.07 -13.81
N LEU A 70 -11.41 -0.61 -12.62
CA LEU A 70 -11.18 -2.04 -12.45
C LEU A 70 -12.47 -2.84 -12.58
N ASN A 71 -13.56 -2.35 -12.00
CA ASN A 71 -14.86 -3.01 -12.11
C ASN A 71 -15.35 -3.05 -13.56
N ALA A 72 -15.22 -1.97 -14.31
CA ALA A 72 -15.56 -1.93 -15.73
C ALA A 72 -14.75 -2.96 -16.53
N LYS A 73 -13.42 -3.06 -16.30
CA LYS A 73 -12.56 -4.06 -16.95
C LYS A 73 -12.87 -5.50 -16.51
N ALA A 74 -13.35 -5.70 -15.29
CA ALA A 74 -13.73 -7.00 -14.73
C ALA A 74 -15.19 -7.42 -15.06
N GLY A 75 -15.99 -6.55 -15.70
CA GLY A 75 -17.42 -6.79 -15.93
C GLY A 75 -18.27 -6.77 -14.65
N PHE A 76 -17.84 -6.02 -13.62
CA PHE A 76 -18.56 -5.84 -12.37
C PHE A 76 -19.29 -4.48 -12.30
N PRO A 77 -20.31 -4.32 -11.43
CA PRO A 77 -20.94 -3.02 -11.20
C PRO A 77 -19.93 -1.97 -10.74
N GLU A 78 -19.82 -0.86 -11.48
CA GLU A 78 -18.77 0.16 -11.30
C GLU A 78 -18.70 0.75 -9.88
N HIS A 79 -19.85 0.93 -9.24
CA HIS A 79 -19.95 1.61 -7.94
C HIS A 79 -19.96 0.66 -6.73
N GLN A 80 -19.70 -0.63 -6.92
CA GLN A 80 -19.65 -1.60 -5.83
C GLN A 80 -18.22 -2.01 -5.51
N PRO A 81 -17.84 -2.19 -4.24
CA PRO A 81 -16.54 -2.73 -3.91
C PRO A 81 -16.44 -4.19 -4.38
N ALA A 82 -15.36 -4.51 -5.08
CA ALA A 82 -15.03 -5.87 -5.47
C ALA A 82 -13.82 -6.35 -4.67
N SER A 83 -13.89 -7.58 -4.14
CA SER A 83 -12.77 -8.18 -3.41
C SER A 83 -11.57 -8.42 -4.33
N LEU A 84 -10.35 -8.32 -3.80
CA LEU A 84 -9.11 -8.61 -4.51
C LEU A 84 -9.19 -9.94 -5.29
N LYS A 85 -9.62 -11.02 -4.62
CA LYS A 85 -9.78 -12.35 -5.25
C LYS A 85 -10.68 -12.34 -6.48
N ARG A 86 -11.81 -11.64 -6.42
CA ARG A 86 -12.75 -11.52 -7.56
C ARG A 86 -12.15 -10.73 -8.71
N LEU A 87 -11.47 -9.62 -8.43
CA LEU A 87 -10.84 -8.80 -9.47
C LEU A 87 -9.68 -9.56 -10.14
N THR A 88 -8.80 -10.17 -9.36
CA THR A 88 -7.68 -10.98 -9.87
C THR A 88 -8.19 -12.16 -10.70
N LYS A 89 -9.26 -12.83 -10.25
CA LYS A 89 -9.87 -13.91 -11.03
C LYS A 89 -10.50 -13.41 -12.33
N ALA A 90 -11.23 -12.31 -12.31
CA ALA A 90 -11.90 -11.80 -13.50
C ALA A 90 -10.92 -11.25 -14.56
N ILE A 91 -9.87 -10.54 -14.12
CA ILE A 91 -8.95 -9.84 -15.03
C ILE A 91 -7.79 -10.74 -15.48
N PHE A 92 -7.26 -11.58 -14.58
CA PHE A 92 -6.07 -12.41 -14.86
C PHE A 92 -6.35 -13.91 -14.90
N ASN A 93 -7.59 -14.34 -14.63
CA ASN A 93 -7.96 -15.76 -14.44
C ASN A 93 -7.13 -16.48 -13.35
N GLN A 94 -6.61 -15.73 -12.39
CA GLN A 94 -5.76 -16.26 -11.32
C GLN A 94 -6.53 -16.38 -10.01
N ASP A 95 -6.33 -17.52 -9.32
CA ASP A 95 -6.85 -17.74 -7.98
C ASP A 95 -5.76 -17.44 -6.95
N ILE A 96 -6.00 -16.43 -6.13
CA ILE A 96 -5.15 -16.05 -4.99
C ILE A 96 -5.79 -16.46 -3.66
N GLN A 97 -5.02 -16.43 -2.57
CA GLN A 97 -5.52 -16.74 -1.22
C GLN A 97 -6.12 -18.16 -1.14
N THR A 98 -5.53 -19.10 -1.87
CA THR A 98 -6.01 -20.50 -1.95
C THR A 98 -5.48 -21.38 -0.82
N GLY A 99 -4.47 -20.91 -0.09
CA GLY A 99 -3.82 -21.65 0.98
C GLY A 99 -4.70 -21.84 2.22
N ARG A 100 -4.57 -23.01 2.87
CA ARG A 100 -5.25 -23.32 4.15
C ARG A 100 -4.59 -22.66 5.38
N LYS A 101 -3.43 -22.03 5.20
CA LYS A 101 -2.62 -21.46 6.29
C LYS A 101 -2.89 -19.97 6.55
N GLY A 102 -3.85 -19.37 5.87
CA GLY A 102 -4.09 -17.93 5.89
C GLY A 102 -3.60 -17.26 4.61
N HIS A 103 -3.81 -15.94 4.51
CA HIS A 103 -3.40 -15.18 3.34
C HIS A 103 -1.94 -14.77 3.46
N SER A 104 -1.30 -14.56 2.30
CA SER A 104 0.05 -14.00 2.24
C SER A 104 -0.03 -12.52 1.93
N SER A 105 0.47 -11.69 2.84
CA SER A 105 0.55 -10.23 2.62
C SER A 105 1.34 -9.88 1.35
N VAL A 106 2.36 -10.68 1.03
CA VAL A 106 3.17 -10.53 -0.18
C VAL A 106 2.39 -10.90 -1.45
N GLU A 107 1.56 -11.94 -1.40
CA GLU A 107 0.67 -12.31 -2.51
C GLU A 107 -0.36 -11.19 -2.76
N ASP A 108 -0.99 -10.71 -1.70
CA ASP A 108 -1.99 -9.65 -1.77
C ASP A 108 -1.39 -8.34 -2.30
N ALA A 109 -0.16 -7.99 -1.88
CA ALA A 109 0.59 -6.83 -2.38
C ALA A 109 0.83 -6.92 -3.89
N LYS A 110 1.28 -8.08 -4.36
CA LYS A 110 1.62 -8.32 -5.77
C LYS A 110 0.36 -8.26 -6.63
N ALA A 111 -0.69 -8.98 -6.25
CA ALA A 111 -1.96 -8.98 -6.96
C ALA A 111 -2.56 -7.57 -7.05
N THR A 112 -2.47 -6.79 -5.97
CA THR A 112 -2.93 -5.39 -5.96
C THR A 112 -2.13 -4.51 -6.92
N MET A 113 -0.81 -4.68 -6.96
CA MET A 113 0.06 -3.95 -7.88
C MET A 113 -0.24 -4.30 -9.34
N GLU A 114 -0.45 -5.58 -9.64
CA GLU A 114 -0.82 -6.03 -10.98
C GLU A 114 -2.15 -5.42 -11.44
N LEU A 115 -3.16 -5.38 -10.56
CA LEU A 115 -4.43 -4.69 -10.84
C LEU A 115 -4.21 -3.19 -11.09
N TYR A 116 -3.40 -2.52 -10.28
CA TYR A 116 -3.10 -1.10 -10.50
C TYR A 116 -2.47 -0.87 -11.88
N LYS A 117 -1.50 -1.69 -12.29
CA LYS A 117 -0.83 -1.59 -13.61
C LYS A 117 -1.81 -1.67 -14.79
N VAL A 118 -2.88 -2.45 -14.66
CA VAL A 118 -3.93 -2.55 -15.72
C VAL A 118 -4.64 -1.22 -15.97
N ILE A 119 -4.70 -0.34 -14.97
CA ILE A 119 -5.40 0.95 -15.05
C ILE A 119 -4.47 2.16 -14.82
N GLU A 120 -3.17 1.95 -14.65
CA GLU A 120 -2.20 2.97 -14.24
C GLU A 120 -2.26 4.21 -15.13
N VAL A 121 -2.18 4.03 -16.46
CA VAL A 121 -2.18 5.16 -17.41
C VAL A 121 -3.45 5.99 -17.31
N GLU A 122 -4.61 5.34 -17.24
CA GLU A 122 -5.91 6.00 -17.14
C GLU A 122 -6.10 6.67 -15.78
N TRP A 123 -5.66 6.01 -14.70
CA TRP A 123 -5.76 6.53 -13.34
C TRP A 123 -4.87 7.74 -13.14
N GLU A 124 -3.58 7.65 -13.48
CA GLU A 124 -2.65 8.77 -13.29
C GLU A 124 -2.99 9.97 -14.16
N ARG A 125 -3.52 9.76 -15.37
CA ARG A 125 -4.07 10.84 -16.20
C ARG A 125 -5.22 11.57 -15.49
N LYS A 126 -6.17 10.82 -14.90
CA LYS A 126 -7.28 11.40 -14.12
C LYS A 126 -6.77 12.15 -12.88
N MET A 127 -5.78 11.60 -12.18
CA MET A 127 -5.18 12.26 -11.01
C MET A 127 -4.45 13.55 -11.38
N ALA A 128 -3.65 13.56 -12.46
CA ALA A 128 -2.96 14.75 -12.95
C ALA A 128 -3.91 15.86 -13.40
N SER A 129 -5.10 15.49 -13.90
CA SER A 129 -6.14 16.45 -14.28
C SER A 129 -6.81 17.15 -13.08
N THR A 130 -6.67 16.59 -11.87
CA THR A 130 -7.30 17.13 -10.66
C THR A 130 -6.47 18.31 -10.11
N ALA A 131 -7.09 19.48 -9.96
CA ALA A 131 -6.42 20.71 -9.50
C ALA A 131 -5.69 20.57 -8.15
N LEU A 132 -6.20 19.70 -7.26
CA LEU A 132 -5.61 19.41 -5.96
C LEU A 132 -4.22 18.75 -6.05
N VAL A 133 -4.00 17.88 -7.05
CA VAL A 133 -2.71 17.20 -7.27
C VAL A 133 -1.66 18.19 -7.76
N LYS A 134 -2.04 19.15 -8.61
CA LYS A 134 -1.14 20.22 -9.07
C LYS A 134 -0.67 21.09 -7.90
N THR A 135 -1.60 21.47 -7.01
CA THR A 135 -1.30 22.28 -5.83
C THR A 135 -0.48 21.51 -4.80
N PHE A 136 -0.82 20.24 -4.54
CA PHE A 136 -0.06 19.37 -3.63
C PHE A 136 1.34 19.07 -4.16
N HIS A 137 1.52 18.78 -5.46
CA HIS A 137 2.84 18.59 -6.07
C HIS A 137 3.74 19.81 -5.90
N ARG A 138 3.17 21.02 -6.06
CA ARG A 138 3.88 22.28 -5.81
C ARG A 138 4.28 22.44 -4.35
N LEU A 139 3.37 22.18 -3.42
CA LEU A 139 3.63 22.27 -1.97
C LEU A 139 4.60 21.18 -1.47
N PHE A 140 4.48 19.97 -2.00
CA PHE A 140 5.31 18.81 -1.67
C PHE A 140 6.74 18.98 -2.20
N LYS A 141 6.92 19.54 -3.40
CA LYS A 141 8.24 19.97 -3.87
C LYS A 141 8.87 21.02 -2.95
N SER A 142 8.06 21.98 -2.48
CA SER A 142 8.54 23.00 -1.54
C SER A 142 8.91 22.41 -0.18
N LEU A 143 8.15 21.42 0.30
CA LEU A 143 8.40 20.72 1.57
C LEU A 143 9.58 19.74 1.50
N LEU A 144 9.77 19.06 0.36
CA LEU A 144 10.96 18.24 0.12
C LEU A 144 12.23 19.09 0.02
N GLN A 145 12.16 20.27 -0.62
CA GLN A 145 13.26 21.23 -0.59
C GLN A 145 13.58 21.65 0.84
N PHE A 146 12.55 22.02 1.62
CA PHE A 146 12.70 22.38 3.03
C PHE A 146 13.32 21.26 3.90
N TRP A 147 12.91 20.00 3.68
CA TRP A 147 13.46 18.83 4.37
C TRP A 147 14.87 18.44 3.90
N SER A 148 15.19 18.66 2.62
CA SER A 148 16.53 18.48 2.05
C SER A 148 17.54 19.47 2.64
N ASP A 149 17.07 20.66 3.02
CA ASP A 149 17.93 21.73 3.56
C ASP A 149 18.20 21.58 5.07
N HIS A 150 17.50 20.66 5.78
CA HIS A 150 17.55 20.55 7.26
C HIS A 150 18.09 19.22 7.84
N TRP A 151 18.56 18.26 7.03
CA TRP A 151 19.28 17.07 7.54
C TRP A 151 20.39 16.59 6.59
N TRP A 152 21.61 17.09 6.81
CA TRP A 152 22.85 16.47 6.30
C TRP A 152 23.68 15.97 7.49
N THR A 153 23.35 14.80 8.05
CA THR A 153 24.30 14.01 8.86
C THR A 153 23.85 12.55 9.01
N LEU A 154 23.78 11.76 7.94
CA LEU A 154 24.00 10.29 8.00
C LEU A 154 24.55 9.80 6.65
N PRO A 155 25.46 8.79 6.65
CA PRO A 155 26.33 8.50 5.51
C PRO A 155 25.55 7.92 4.32
N TYR A 156 25.76 8.58 3.18
CA TYR A 156 25.35 8.19 1.85
C TYR A 156 25.99 6.84 1.45
N ILE A 157 25.17 5.81 1.18
CA ILE A 157 25.62 4.60 0.50
C ILE A 157 25.25 4.75 -0.98
N ASP A 158 26.30 4.83 -1.81
CA ASP A 158 26.25 4.96 -3.26
C ASP A 158 25.73 3.67 -3.91
N LEU A 159 24.57 3.75 -4.57
CA LEU A 159 24.15 2.76 -5.56
C LEU A 159 24.05 3.48 -6.91
N LYS A 160 25.18 3.53 -7.62
CA LYS A 160 25.25 4.00 -9.00
C LYS A 160 24.35 3.17 -9.91
N GLY A 161 23.52 3.86 -10.66
CA GLY A 161 22.76 3.30 -11.78
C GLY A 161 21.76 4.33 -12.28
N GLY A 162 22.20 5.19 -13.20
CA GLY A 162 21.34 6.20 -13.83
C GLY A 162 20.19 5.55 -14.60
N ALA A 163 18.97 6.01 -14.34
CA ALA A 163 17.81 5.76 -15.18
C ALA A 163 16.79 6.90 -15.02
N ASN A 164 16.04 7.11 -16.09
CA ASN A 164 15.24 8.28 -16.39
C ASN A 164 14.14 8.58 -15.34
N TYR A 165 13.70 9.85 -15.34
CA TYR A 165 12.74 10.47 -14.42
C TYR A 165 11.31 9.88 -14.44
N THR A 166 11.12 8.68 -14.99
CA THR A 166 9.84 7.98 -15.14
C THR A 166 9.77 6.65 -14.37
N GLU A 167 10.88 6.13 -13.83
CA GLU A 167 10.89 4.81 -13.14
C GLU A 167 11.06 4.88 -11.61
N THR A 168 11.39 6.03 -11.02
CA THR A 168 11.83 6.09 -9.61
C THR A 168 10.78 6.54 -8.58
N ASN A 169 9.57 6.95 -9.00
CA ASN A 169 8.51 7.36 -8.07
C ASN A 169 7.49 6.26 -7.73
N THR A 170 7.46 5.17 -8.49
CA THR A 170 6.61 4.00 -8.19
C THR A 170 7.39 2.99 -7.37
N SER A 171 7.87 3.40 -6.19
CA SER A 171 8.36 2.43 -5.20
C SER A 171 7.15 1.76 -4.57
N VAL A 172 6.84 0.57 -5.07
CA VAL A 172 5.86 -0.38 -4.52
C VAL A 172 6.17 -0.60 -3.05
N VAL A 173 5.40 0.00 -2.15
CA VAL A 173 5.42 -0.45 -0.76
C VAL A 173 4.66 -1.75 -0.74
N TYR A 174 5.41 -2.85 -0.71
CA TYR A 174 4.90 -4.18 -0.40
C TYR A 174 3.91 -4.04 0.75
N SER A 175 2.67 -4.47 0.51
CA SER A 175 1.64 -4.60 1.54
C SER A 175 2.23 -5.46 2.66
N PHE A 176 2.77 -4.81 3.69
CA PHE A 176 3.15 -5.48 4.93
C PHE A 176 1.90 -5.51 5.79
N CYS A 177 1.02 -6.46 5.47
CA CYS A 177 -0.16 -6.80 6.26
C CYS A 177 0.21 -7.69 7.48
N LEU A 178 1.33 -7.42 8.15
CA LEU A 178 1.83 -8.27 9.25
C LEU A 178 1.70 -7.70 10.67
N LEU A 179 1.23 -6.47 10.88
CA LEU A 179 1.07 -5.95 12.25
C LEU A 179 -0.25 -5.21 12.50
N ALA A 180 -1.21 -5.33 11.59
CA ALA A 180 -2.33 -4.42 11.51
C ALA A 180 -3.73 -5.06 11.56
N ARG A 181 -3.89 -6.28 12.12
CA ARG A 181 -5.23 -6.91 12.25
C ARG A 181 -5.50 -7.61 13.59
N SER A 182 -4.80 -7.20 14.65
CA SER A 182 -5.02 -7.73 16.02
C SER A 182 -5.48 -6.67 17.05
N ASN A 183 -5.74 -5.41 16.67
CA ASN A 183 -6.10 -4.34 17.61
C ASN A 183 -7.46 -3.65 17.31
N GLU A 184 -8.46 -4.43 16.89
CA GLU A 184 -9.87 -3.99 16.99
C GLU A 184 -10.57 -4.86 18.04
N LEU A 185 -10.28 -4.60 19.31
CA LEU A 185 -11.16 -4.88 20.45
C LEU A 185 -10.92 -3.82 21.53
N HIS A 186 -11.55 -2.66 21.31
CA HIS A 186 -12.05 -1.78 22.36
C HIS A 186 -13.52 -1.53 22.06
#